data_AF-A0A314YAU7-F1
#
_entry.id   AF-A0A314YAU7-F1
#
_cell.length_a   1.000
_cell.length_b   1.000
_cell.length_c   1.000
_cell.angle_alpha   90.00
_cell.angle_beta   90.00
_cell.angle_gamma   90.00
#
_symmetry.space_group_name_H-M   'P 1'
#
loop_
_entity.id
_entity.type
_entity.pdbx_description
1 polymer ?
#
loop_
_entity_poly.entity_id
_entity_poly.type
_entity_poly.pdbx_seq_one_letter_code
_entity_poly.pdbx_strand_id
1 'polypeptide(L)'
;MDPVKSVEMVDENTICVAAILGSTLTGEFEDVKLLNDLLTQKNKEKGWDTPIHVDAASGGFIAPFLYPDLEWDFHFPLIKSINVSGHKYGLLYAGVGWVV
;
A
#
# COMPACT_ATOMS: atom_id res chain seq x y z
N MET A 1 -0.63 3.10 10.31
CA MET A 1 -1.72 2.13 10.55
C MET A 1 -1.14 0.92 11.27
N ASP A 2 -1.88 0.28 12.17
CA ASP A 2 -1.49 -1.01 12.79
C ASP A 2 -2.03 -2.16 11.92
N PRO A 3 -1.17 -2.96 11.26
CA PRO A 3 -1.62 -4.01 10.34
C PRO A 3 -2.53 -5.05 10.99
N VAL A 4 -2.29 -5.41 12.25
CA VAL A 4 -3.09 -6.44 12.95
C VAL A 4 -4.52 -5.97 13.11
N LYS A 5 -4.71 -4.75 13.63
CA LYS A 5 -6.04 -4.16 13.82
C LYS A 5 -6.75 -3.94 12.49
N SER A 6 -6.04 -3.54 11.45
CA SER A 6 -6.63 -3.37 10.12
C SER A 6 -7.13 -4.68 9.55
N VAL A 7 -6.35 -5.75 9.66
CA VAL A 7 -6.81 -7.08 9.21
C VAL A 7 -7.98 -7.56 10.06
N GLU A 8 -8.03 -7.29 11.36
CA GLU A 8 -9.19 -7.62 12.21
C GLU A 8 -10.48 -6.96 11.72
N MET A 9 -10.41 -5.70 11.26
CA MET A 9 -11.57 -4.93 10.77
C MET A 9 -12.12 -5.42 9.42
N VAL A 10 -11.36 -6.20 8.65
CA VAL A 10 -11.81 -6.71 7.35
C VAL A 10 -13.00 -7.66 7.50
N ASP A 11 -14.01 -7.48 6.67
CA ASP A 11 -15.19 -8.35 6.56
C ASP A 11 -15.50 -8.70 5.09
N GLU A 12 -16.58 -9.46 4.86
CA GLU A 12 -17.02 -9.86 3.52
C GLU A 12 -17.45 -8.69 2.61
N ASN A 13 -17.68 -7.50 3.18
CA ASN A 13 -18.07 -6.30 2.45
C ASN A 13 -16.89 -5.36 2.16
N THR A 14 -15.70 -5.70 2.66
CA THR A 14 -14.50 -4.87 2.51
C THR A 14 -13.94 -4.98 1.10
N ILE A 15 -14.00 -3.88 0.35
CA ILE A 15 -13.59 -3.84 -1.06
C ILE A 15 -12.07 -3.82 -1.26
N CYS A 16 -11.31 -3.28 -0.31
CA CYS A 16 -9.85 -3.31 -0.25
C CYS A 16 -9.35 -2.80 1.10
N VAL A 17 -8.09 -3.07 1.41
CA VAL A 17 -7.34 -2.36 2.46
C VAL A 17 -6.38 -1.38 1.79
N ALA A 18 -6.42 -0.11 2.19
CA ALA A 18 -5.51 0.92 1.67
C ALA A 18 -4.36 1.16 2.66
N ALA A 19 -3.13 0.80 2.28
CA ALA A 19 -1.93 1.10 3.05
C ALA A 19 -1.25 2.36 2.51
N ILE A 20 -0.63 3.14 3.39
CA ILE A 20 0.02 4.41 3.03
C ILE A 20 1.54 4.26 3.05
N LEU A 21 2.17 4.41 1.89
CA LEU A 21 3.63 4.47 1.78
C LEU A 21 4.08 5.94 1.81
N GLY A 22 4.24 6.47 3.03
CA GLY A 22 4.68 7.84 3.27
C GLY A 22 3.54 8.73 3.77
N SER A 23 3.17 8.54 5.04
CA SER A 23 2.14 9.32 5.74
C SER A 23 2.35 10.83 5.58
N THR A 24 1.29 11.57 5.29
CA THR A 24 1.33 13.04 5.21
C THR A 24 1.57 13.70 6.58
N LEU A 25 1.30 12.98 7.67
CA LEU A 25 1.44 13.49 9.04
C LEU A 25 2.83 13.26 9.62
N THR A 26 3.42 12.09 9.36
CA THR A 26 4.66 11.64 10.01
C THR A 26 5.78 11.31 9.04
N GLY A 27 5.50 11.16 7.75
CA GLY A 27 6.45 10.68 6.75
C GLY A 27 6.74 9.18 6.83
N GLU A 28 6.12 8.47 7.76
CA GLU A 28 6.34 7.04 8.01
C GLU A 28 5.79 6.16 6.88
N PHE A 29 6.48 5.06 6.61
CA PHE A 29 6.00 3.99 5.75
C PHE A 29 5.22 2.98 6.59
N GLU A 30 3.97 2.73 6.24
CA GLU A 30 3.23 1.64 6.85
C GLU A 30 3.80 0.29 6.41
N ASP A 31 3.69 -0.72 7.27
CA ASP A 31 4.24 -2.05 7.01
C ASP A 31 3.34 -2.85 6.04
N VAL A 32 3.50 -2.56 4.75
CA VAL A 32 2.75 -3.18 3.65
C VAL A 32 3.00 -4.69 3.60
N LYS A 33 4.23 -5.14 3.88
CA LYS A 33 4.59 -6.56 3.91
C LYS A 33 3.81 -7.30 4.99
N LEU A 34 3.84 -6.81 6.23
CA LEU A 34 3.11 -7.43 7.33
C LEU A 34 1.60 -7.42 7.06
N LEU A 35 1.07 -6.33 6.51
CA LEU A 35 -0.34 -6.28 6.09
C LEU A 35 -0.67 -7.36 5.06
N ASN A 36 0.16 -7.51 4.01
CA ASN A 36 -0.02 -8.54 2.98
C ASN A 36 -0.03 -9.94 3.59
N ASP A 37 0.90 -10.24 4.48
CA ASP A 37 1.05 -11.59 5.05
C ASP A 37 -0.17 -11.96 5.92
N LEU A 38 -0.60 -11.04 6.78
CA LEU A 38 -1.79 -11.21 7.62
C LEU A 38 -3.08 -11.31 6.80
N LEU A 39 -3.23 -10.45 5.78
CA LEU A 39 -4.43 -10.45 4.94
C LEU A 39 -4.48 -11.70 4.04
N THR A 40 -3.33 -12.21 3.58
CA THR A 40 -3.23 -13.48 2.85
C THR A 40 -3.74 -14.63 3.70
N GLN A 41 -3.35 -14.68 4.98
CA GLN A 41 -3.85 -15.69 5.91
C GLN A 41 -5.37 -15.57 6.09
N LYS A 42 -5.88 -14.35 6.34
CA LYS A 42 -7.32 -14.13 6.54
C LYS A 42 -8.15 -14.48 5.29
N ASN A 43 -7.67 -14.11 4.10
CA ASN A 43 -8.30 -14.49 2.83
C ASN A 43 -8.36 -16.01 2.68
N LYS A 44 -7.28 -16.73 2.99
CA LYS A 44 -7.25 -18.20 2.96
C LYS A 44 -8.22 -18.84 3.95
N GLU A 45 -8.34 -18.29 5.16
CA GLU A 45 -9.24 -18.80 6.21
C GLU A 45 -10.71 -18.54 5.91
N LYS A 46 -11.04 -17.37 5.36
CA LYS A 46 -12.42 -16.94 5.10
C LYS A 46 -12.93 -17.27 3.70
N GLY A 47 -12.03 -17.59 2.77
CA GLY A 47 -12.36 -17.73 1.35
C GLY A 47 -12.69 -16.40 0.67
N TRP A 48 -12.24 -15.29 1.25
CA TRP A 48 -12.36 -13.95 0.68
C TRP A 48 -11.16 -13.65 -0.24
N ASP A 49 -11.30 -12.62 -1.08
CA ASP A 49 -10.25 -12.13 -1.96
C ASP A 49 -10.05 -10.62 -1.75
N THR A 50 -9.98 -10.19 -0.49
CA THR A 50 -9.81 -8.76 -0.16
C THR A 50 -8.44 -8.28 -0.65
N PRO A 51 -8.37 -7.30 -1.56
CA PRO A 51 -7.12 -6.81 -2.11
C PRO A 51 -6.50 -5.67 -1.28
N ILE A 52 -5.26 -5.32 -1.61
CA ILE A 52 -4.55 -4.17 -1.09
C ILE A 52 -4.38 -3.12 -2.20
N HIS A 53 -4.66 -1.87 -1.85
CA HIS A 53 -4.23 -0.69 -2.59
C HIS A 53 -3.10 0.00 -1.80
N VAL A 54 -2.05 0.44 -2.48
CA VAL A 54 -0.99 1.22 -1.82
C VAL A 54 -1.08 2.68 -2.28
N ASP A 55 -1.44 3.57 -1.36
CA ASP A 55 -1.27 5.00 -1.54
C ASP A 55 0.20 5.36 -1.35
N ALA A 56 0.95 5.33 -2.44
CA ALA A 56 2.35 5.70 -2.51
C ALA A 56 2.51 7.11 -3.10
N ALA A 57 1.55 8.02 -2.87
CA ALA A 57 1.55 9.36 -3.47
C ALA A 57 2.91 10.08 -3.36
N SER A 58 3.54 10.02 -2.19
CA SER A 58 4.90 10.49 -1.93
C SER A 58 5.92 9.36 -2.06
N GLY A 59 5.77 8.28 -1.28
CA GLY A 59 6.78 7.23 -1.14
C GLY A 59 7.11 6.46 -2.41
N GLY A 60 6.21 6.44 -3.41
CA GLY A 60 6.39 5.67 -4.63
C GLY A 60 7.51 6.20 -5.56
N PHE A 61 7.93 7.46 -5.39
CA PHE A 61 9.13 8.00 -6.03
C PHE A 61 10.31 8.16 -5.05
N ILE A 62 10.25 7.54 -3.86
CA ILE A 62 11.33 7.56 -2.86
C ILE A 62 11.84 6.13 -2.63
N ALA A 63 10.95 5.22 -2.24
CA ALA A 63 11.29 3.87 -1.83
C ALA A 63 12.10 3.10 -2.89
N PRO A 64 11.75 3.12 -4.19
CA PRO A 64 12.54 2.42 -5.21
C PRO A 64 14.01 2.86 -5.31
N PHE A 65 14.32 4.10 -4.90
CA PHE A 65 15.65 4.69 -5.08
C PHE A 65 16.49 4.66 -3.81
N LEU A 66 15.86 4.80 -2.64
CA LEU A 66 16.56 4.85 -1.34
C LEU A 66 16.47 3.54 -0.56
N TYR A 67 15.42 2.76 -0.78
CA TYR A 67 15.11 1.53 -0.03
C TYR A 67 14.72 0.41 -1.02
N PRO A 68 15.59 0.04 -1.98
CA PRO A 68 15.25 -0.89 -3.05
C PRO A 68 14.88 -2.30 -2.56
N ASP A 69 15.35 -2.69 -1.37
CA ASP A 69 15.05 -3.99 -0.76
C ASP A 69 13.76 -3.98 0.08
N LEU A 70 13.11 -2.81 0.22
CA LEU A 70 11.81 -2.73 0.89
C LEU A 70 10.75 -3.35 -0.04
N GLU A 71 10.10 -4.41 0.41
CA GLU A 71 8.98 -5.01 -0.31
C GLU A 71 7.69 -4.27 0.05
N TRP A 72 7.09 -3.58 -0.91
CA TRP A 72 5.85 -2.80 -0.70
C TRP A 72 4.95 -2.69 -1.93
N ASP A 73 5.39 -3.16 -3.10
CA ASP A 73 4.76 -2.96 -4.39
C ASP A 73 4.27 -4.30 -4.99
N PHE A 74 4.13 -4.36 -6.32
CA PHE A 74 3.58 -5.52 -7.04
C PHE A 74 4.36 -6.84 -6.90
N HIS A 75 5.44 -6.90 -6.11
CA HIS A 75 5.98 -8.17 -5.61
C HIS A 75 4.92 -9.00 -4.86
N PHE A 76 3.94 -8.35 -4.22
CA PHE A 76 2.88 -9.03 -3.49
C PHE A 76 1.61 -9.23 -4.33
N PRO A 77 1.08 -10.47 -4.46
CA PRO A 77 -0.11 -10.75 -5.27
C PRO A 77 -1.42 -10.08 -4.80
N LEU A 78 -1.52 -9.71 -3.51
CA LEU A 78 -2.68 -9.00 -2.99
C LEU A 78 -2.67 -7.52 -3.37
N ILE A 79 -1.52 -6.95 -3.76
CA ILE A 79 -1.46 -5.56 -4.20
C ILE A 79 -2.00 -5.50 -5.62
N LYS A 80 -3.20 -4.92 -5.75
CA LYS A 80 -3.92 -4.84 -7.03
C LYS A 80 -3.81 -3.49 -7.71
N SER A 81 -3.40 -2.46 -6.98
CA SER A 81 -3.15 -1.14 -7.55
C SER A 81 -2.28 -0.27 -6.64
N ILE A 82 -1.56 0.66 -7.25
CA ILE A 82 -0.69 1.62 -6.57
C ILE A 82 -0.90 2.99 -7.20
N ASN A 83 -1.12 4.03 -6.39
CA ASN A 83 -1.07 5.41 -6.87
C ASN A 83 0.25 6.10 -6.52
N VAL A 84 0.71 7.01 -7.37
CA VAL A 84 1.85 7.91 -7.10
C VAL A 84 1.58 9.32 -7.62
N SER A 85 2.09 10.34 -6.95
CA SER A 85 1.99 11.74 -7.42
C SER A 85 3.29 12.18 -8.07
N GLY A 86 3.30 12.33 -9.40
CA GLY A 86 4.47 12.83 -10.12
C GLY A 86 4.86 14.25 -9.67
N HIS A 87 3.87 15.04 -9.26
CA HIS A 87 4.07 16.38 -8.71
C HIS A 87 4.49 16.45 -7.24
N LYS A 88 4.84 15.30 -6.63
CA LYS A 88 5.51 15.23 -5.33
C LYS A 88 6.99 14.89 -5.55
N TYR A 89 7.41 13.68 -5.19
CA TYR A 89 8.80 13.23 -5.35
C TYR A 89 9.11 12.73 -6.77
N GLY A 90 8.14 12.73 -7.68
CA GLY A 90 8.38 12.51 -9.11
C GLY A 90 8.95 13.71 -9.86
N LEU A 91 9.18 14.84 -9.17
CA LEU A 91 9.86 16.04 -9.67
C LEU A 91 9.18 16.74 -10.86
N LEU A 92 7.87 16.61 -10.98
CA LEU A 92 7.06 17.33 -11.97
C LEU A 92 6.34 18.52 -11.30
N TYR A 93 5.92 19.51 -12.09
CA TYR A 93 5.03 20.56 -11.59
C TYR A 93 3.66 19.99 -11.19
N ALA A 94 2.95 20.71 -10.31
CA ALA A 94 1.58 20.39 -9.91
C ALA A 94 0.68 20.11 -11.13
N GLY A 95 -0.08 19.00 -11.08
CA GLY A 95 -1.05 18.64 -12.11
C GLY A 95 -0.93 17.23 -12.70
N VAL A 96 -0.01 16.38 -12.22
CA VAL A 96 0.17 15.01 -12.76
C VAL A 96 0.33 13.94 -11.68
N GLY A 97 -0.42 12.85 -11.83
CA GLY A 97 -0.34 11.65 -10.99
C GLY A 97 -0.50 10.39 -11.86
N TRP A 98 -0.18 9.25 -11.27
CA TRP A 98 -0.26 7.94 -11.92
C TRP A 98 -0.99 6.96 -11.01
N VAL A 99 -1.69 6.02 -11.64
CA VAL A 99 -2.22 4.81 -11.02
C VAL A 99 -1.91 3.65 -11.95
N VAL A 100 -1.44 2.55 -11.38
CA VAL A 100 -1.16 1.29 -12.08
C VAL A 100 -1.96 0.19 -11.42
#